data_AF-A0A364Y570-F1
#
_entry.id   AF-A0A364Y570-F1
#
_cell.length_a   1.000
_cell.length_b   1.000
_cell.length_c   1.000
_cell.angle_alpha   90.00
_cell.angle_beta   90.00
_cell.angle_gamma   90.00
#
_symmetry.space_group_name_H-M   'P 1'
#
loop_
_entity.id
_entity.type
_entity.pdbx_description
1 polymer ?
#
loop_
_entity_poly.entity_id
_entity_poly.type
_entity_poly.pdbx_seq_one_letter_code
_entity_poly.pdbx_strand_id
1 'polypeptide(L)'
;MNALSRYFEDNKPSDFHPADFPEVVAEVADLRARLENILQPDNDIVIISYVRHHAIGCDLAKSHAALIKILNTKGSCAHLENVFVACGTNTQFRNSLENYVKSEINVYYKYSPPSRYPNGDLRIDDSISAP
;
A
#
# COMPACT_ATOMS: atom_id res chain seq x y z
N MET A 1 14.60 -11.70 21.32
CA MET A 1 13.22 -11.91 20.85
C MET A 1 12.47 -10.59 20.98
N ASN A 2 11.94 -10.05 19.88
CA ASN A 2 11.13 -8.82 19.92
C ASN A 2 9.74 -9.12 20.50
N ALA A 3 9.14 -8.17 21.21
CA ALA A 3 7.82 -8.33 21.83
C ALA A 3 6.73 -8.71 20.80
N LEU A 4 6.84 -8.20 19.57
CA LEU A 4 5.96 -8.55 18.45
C LEU A 4 6.07 -10.03 18.05
N SER A 5 7.28 -10.56 17.93
CA SER A 5 7.46 -11.99 17.58
C SER A 5 6.77 -12.90 18.60
N ARG A 6 6.86 -12.55 19.88
CA ARG A 6 6.20 -13.28 20.96
C ARG A 6 4.67 -13.14 20.90
N TYR A 7 4.16 -11.95 20.58
CA TYR A 7 2.73 -11.74 20.34
C TYR A 7 2.18 -12.64 19.22
N PHE A 8 2.89 -12.79 18.11
CA PHE A 8 2.48 -13.68 17.00
C PHE A 8 2.57 -15.17 17.35
N GLU A 9 3.53 -15.56 18.18
CA GLU A 9 3.65 -16.94 18.68
C GLU A 9 2.51 -17.30 19.65
N ASP A 10 2.20 -16.40 20.60
CA ASP A 10 1.26 -16.64 21.69
C ASP A 10 -0.20 -16.49 21.25
N ASN A 11 -0.51 -15.50 20.39
CA ASN A 11 -1.90 -15.15 20.04
C ASN A 11 -2.34 -15.63 18.66
N LYS A 12 -1.39 -15.92 17.76
CA LYS A 12 -1.65 -16.32 16.36
C LYS A 12 -2.82 -15.55 15.73
N PRO A 13 -2.77 -14.21 15.74
CA PRO A 13 -3.88 -13.39 15.27
C PRO A 13 -4.19 -13.71 13.80
N SER A 14 -5.46 -13.96 13.50
CA SER A 14 -5.90 -14.29 12.14
C SER A 14 -5.88 -13.07 11.23
N ASP A 15 -6.28 -11.92 11.77
CA ASP A 15 -6.53 -10.69 11.02
C ASP A 15 -5.83 -9.49 11.65
N PHE A 16 -5.56 -8.48 10.82
CA PHE A 16 -5.00 -7.22 11.27
C PHE A 16 -6.11 -6.33 11.84
N HIS A 17 -5.96 -5.92 13.09
CA HIS A 17 -6.84 -4.95 13.74
C HIS A 17 -6.08 -3.65 13.98
N PRO A 18 -6.44 -2.54 13.32
CA PRO A 18 -5.72 -1.27 13.45
C PRO A 18 -5.60 -0.77 14.90
N ALA A 19 -6.58 -1.10 15.75
CA ALA A 19 -6.59 -0.73 17.16
C ALA A 19 -5.45 -1.38 17.98
N ASP A 20 -4.97 -2.55 17.55
CA ASP A 20 -3.88 -3.26 18.22
C ASP A 20 -2.49 -2.74 17.81
N PHE A 21 -2.42 -1.90 16.76
CA PHE A 21 -1.19 -1.38 16.18
C PHE A 21 -1.29 0.14 15.89
N PRO A 22 -1.48 0.98 16.92
CA PRO A 22 -1.69 2.42 16.73
C PRO A 22 -0.49 3.12 16.06
N GLU A 23 0.73 2.64 16.25
CA GLU A 23 1.93 3.18 15.60
C GLU A 23 1.91 2.91 14.09
N VAL A 24 1.44 1.74 13.67
CA VAL A 24 1.25 1.41 12.25
C VAL A 24 0.20 2.31 11.62
N VAL A 25 -0.91 2.54 12.32
CA VAL A 25 -1.97 3.47 11.87
C VAL A 25 -1.40 4.88 11.68
N ALA A 26 -0.60 5.36 12.62
CA ALA A 26 0.02 6.68 12.54
C ALA A 26 1.02 6.78 11.37
N GLU A 27 1.86 5.76 11.16
CA GLU A 27 2.80 5.72 10.02
C GLU A 27 2.07 5.71 8.67
N VAL A 28 1.03 4.89 8.54
CA VAL A 28 0.23 4.81 7.30
C VAL A 28 -0.49 6.14 7.02
N ALA A 29 -1.00 6.81 8.07
CA ALA A 29 -1.60 8.13 7.93
C ALA A 29 -0.58 9.21 7.52
N ASP A 30 0.64 9.20 8.08
CA ASP A 30 1.73 10.10 7.66
C ASP A 30 2.13 9.86 6.21
N LEU A 31 2.32 8.59 5.81
CA LEU A 31 2.61 8.22 4.43
C LEU A 31 1.52 8.73 3.49
N ARG A 32 0.25 8.53 3.84
CA ARG A 32 -0.89 9.03 3.07
C ARG A 32 -0.87 10.54 2.92
N ALA A 33 -0.62 11.30 3.99
CA ALA A 33 -0.53 12.75 3.94
C ALA A 33 0.63 13.23 3.05
N ARG A 34 1.79 12.56 3.13
CA ARG A 34 2.95 12.87 2.29
C ARG A 34 2.72 12.51 0.81
N LEU A 35 1.87 11.52 0.56
CA LEU A 35 1.46 11.06 -0.77
C LEU A 35 0.34 11.90 -1.41
N GLU A 36 -0.31 12.79 -0.66
CA GLU A 36 -1.39 13.65 -1.19
C GLU A 36 -0.94 14.45 -2.42
N ASN A 37 0.34 14.81 -2.48
CA ASN A 37 0.95 15.55 -3.59
C ASN A 37 1.62 14.65 -4.65
N ILE A 38 1.59 13.31 -4.46
CA ILE A 38 2.21 12.32 -5.33
C ILE A 38 1.14 11.33 -5.76
N LEU A 39 0.27 11.80 -6.66
CA LEU A 39 -0.79 11.01 -7.27
C LEU A 39 -0.17 10.13 -8.36
N GLN A 40 0.31 8.96 -7.98
CA GLN A 40 0.79 7.94 -8.89
C GLN A 40 0.00 6.64 -8.68
N PRO A 41 -0.33 5.91 -9.76
CA PRO A 41 -0.87 4.56 -9.63
C PRO A 41 0.15 3.66 -8.94
N ASP A 42 -0.30 2.63 -8.23
CA ASP A 42 0.57 1.60 -7.62
C ASP A 42 1.46 2.06 -6.45
N ASN A 43 1.21 3.23 -5.86
CA ASN A 43 1.90 3.68 -4.64
C ASN A 43 1.84 2.64 -3.50
N ASP A 44 0.69 1.99 -3.35
CA ASP A 44 0.46 0.91 -2.38
C ASP A 44 1.38 -0.30 -2.63
N ILE A 45 1.56 -0.69 -3.90
CA ILE A 45 2.44 -1.81 -4.29
C ILE A 45 3.89 -1.50 -3.95
N VAL A 46 4.34 -0.26 -4.20
CA VAL A 46 5.70 0.18 -3.89
C VAL A 46 5.96 0.17 -2.39
N ILE A 47 5.04 0.70 -1.59
CA ILE A 47 5.15 0.73 -0.12
C ILE A 47 5.20 -0.70 0.42
N ILE A 48 4.29 -1.57 0.00
CA ILE A 48 4.26 -2.98 0.45
C ILE A 48 5.55 -3.70 0.07
N SER A 49 6.05 -3.50 -1.15
CA SER A 49 7.31 -4.10 -1.59
C SER A 49 8.49 -3.63 -0.74
N TYR A 50 8.53 -2.33 -0.43
CA TYR A 50 9.56 -1.75 0.42
C TYR A 50 9.52 -2.33 1.84
N VAL A 51 8.37 -2.30 2.52
CA VAL A 51 8.30 -2.75 3.93
C VAL A 51 8.44 -4.26 4.08
N ARG A 52 8.16 -5.04 3.02
CA ARG A 52 8.30 -6.50 3.03
C ARG A 52 9.72 -6.97 2.73
N HIS A 53 10.40 -6.32 1.81
CA HIS A 53 11.66 -6.82 1.24
C HIS A 53 12.83 -5.84 1.36
N HIS A 54 12.61 -4.62 1.84
CA HIS A 54 13.53 -3.49 1.72
C HIS A 54 14.06 -3.32 0.29
N ALA A 55 13.27 -3.75 -0.70
CA ALA A 55 13.63 -3.80 -2.10
C ALA A 55 12.46 -3.35 -2.95
N ILE A 56 12.74 -2.51 -3.93
CA ILE A 56 11.78 -2.04 -4.93
C ILE A 56 12.35 -2.37 -6.30
N GLY A 57 11.53 -2.94 -7.18
CA GLY A 57 11.95 -3.25 -8.55
C GLY A 57 12.46 -2.00 -9.26
N CYS A 58 13.52 -2.14 -10.07
CA CYS A 58 14.21 -1.01 -10.71
C CYS A 58 13.26 -0.10 -11.51
N ASP A 59 12.27 -0.68 -12.19
CA ASP A 59 11.30 0.07 -12.98
C ASP A 59 10.29 0.83 -12.11
N LEU A 60 9.78 0.20 -11.05
CA LEU A 60 8.93 0.86 -10.06
C LEU A 60 9.69 1.99 -9.36
N ALA A 61 10.98 1.78 -9.08
CA ALA A 61 11.81 2.76 -8.40
C ALA A 61 12.07 4.02 -9.23
N LYS A 62 12.25 3.86 -10.55
CA LYS A 62 12.37 4.99 -11.48
C LYS A 62 11.07 5.76 -11.59
N SER A 63 9.95 5.04 -11.70
CA SER A 63 8.62 5.66 -11.83
C SER A 63 8.16 6.35 -10.54
N HIS A 64 8.62 5.88 -9.36
CA HIS A 64 8.18 6.35 -8.05
C HIS A 64 9.32 7.01 -7.23
N ALA A 65 10.21 7.76 -7.89
CA ALA A 65 11.38 8.35 -7.24
C ALA A 65 11.02 9.26 -6.05
N ALA A 66 9.90 9.99 -6.12
CA ALA A 66 9.43 10.84 -5.04
C ALA A 66 8.97 10.03 -3.80
N LEU A 67 8.22 8.95 -4.03
CA LEU A 67 7.83 8.01 -2.97
C LEU A 67 9.03 7.29 -2.36
N ILE A 68 10.01 6.89 -3.15
CA ILE A 68 11.24 6.27 -2.62
C ILE A 68 11.99 7.22 -1.68
N LYS A 69 12.04 8.52 -2.01
CA LYS A 69 12.66 9.51 -1.15
C LYS A 69 11.92 9.63 0.20
N ILE A 70 10.59 9.51 0.17
CA ILE A 70 9.75 9.46 1.37
C ILE A 70 10.06 8.22 2.21
N LEU A 71 10.08 7.04 1.58
CA LEU A 71 10.34 5.76 2.25
C LEU A 71 11.74 5.67 2.84
N ASN A 72 12.75 6.20 2.14
CA ASN A 72 14.12 6.26 2.64
C ASN A 72 14.34 7.33 3.72
N THR A 73 13.31 8.09 4.10
CA THR A 73 13.41 8.97 5.27
C THR A 73 13.45 8.11 6.52
N LYS A 74 14.49 8.29 7.34
CA LYS A 74 14.76 7.43 8.49
C LYS A 74 13.53 7.35 9.41
N GLY A 75 13.03 6.13 9.62
CA GLY A 75 11.96 5.85 10.57
C GLY A 75 10.54 6.06 10.06
N SER A 76 10.33 6.37 8.77
CA SER A 76 8.97 6.59 8.24
C SER A 76 8.09 5.33 8.17
N CYS A 77 8.70 4.14 8.21
CA CYS A 77 7.98 2.86 8.11
C CYS A 77 8.45 1.82 9.14
N ALA A 78 9.12 2.25 10.22
CA ALA A 78 9.84 1.32 11.09
C ALA A 78 8.90 0.35 11.82
N HIS A 79 7.72 0.82 12.26
CA HIS A 79 6.75 -0.04 12.92
C HIS A 79 6.06 -0.96 11.93
N LEU A 80 5.70 -0.43 10.75
CA LEU A 80 5.12 -1.23 9.67
C LEU A 80 6.06 -2.35 9.24
N GLU A 81 7.35 -2.06 9.02
CA GLU A 81 8.40 -3.05 8.73
C GLU A 81 8.51 -4.11 9.83
N ASN A 82 8.56 -3.68 11.10
CA ASN A 82 8.64 -4.58 12.24
C ASN A 82 7.46 -5.56 12.30
N VAL A 83 6.24 -5.09 12.00
CA VAL A 83 5.05 -5.95 11.96
C VAL A 83 5.11 -6.91 10.78
N PHE A 84 5.56 -6.48 9.59
CA PHE A 84 5.75 -7.36 8.42
C PHE A 84 6.80 -8.45 8.68
N VAL A 85 7.89 -8.11 9.36
CA VAL A 85 8.91 -9.08 9.77
C VAL A 85 8.36 -10.06 10.80
N ALA A 86 7.61 -9.56 11.80
CA ALA A 86 7.05 -10.40 12.86
C ALA A 86 5.94 -11.34 12.38
N CYS A 87 5.15 -10.93 11.38
CA CYS A 87 4.07 -11.74 10.81
C CYS A 87 4.52 -12.67 9.66
N GLY A 88 5.83 -12.80 9.40
CA GLY A 88 6.37 -13.44 8.19
C GLY A 88 5.84 -14.85 7.88
N THR A 89 5.50 -15.64 8.90
CA THR A 89 4.92 -16.99 8.77
C THR A 89 3.40 -17.03 8.78
N ASN A 90 2.73 -15.94 9.18
CA ASN A 90 1.28 -15.83 9.24
C ASN A 90 0.73 -15.13 7.98
N THR A 91 0.51 -15.93 6.94
CA THR A 91 0.03 -15.45 5.63
C THR A 91 -1.32 -14.74 5.72
N GLN A 92 -2.24 -15.20 6.58
CA GLN A 92 -3.56 -14.59 6.70
C GLN A 92 -3.46 -13.17 7.28
N PHE A 93 -2.74 -13.03 8.40
CA PHE A 93 -2.51 -11.72 9.00
C PHE A 93 -1.79 -10.78 8.03
N ARG A 94 -0.75 -11.28 7.34
CA ARG A 94 -0.01 -10.49 6.36
C ARG A 94 -0.92 -9.96 5.25
N ASN A 95 -1.80 -10.80 4.70
CA ASN A 95 -2.75 -10.38 3.68
C ASN A 95 -3.73 -9.32 4.23
N SER A 96 -4.19 -9.49 5.46
CA SER A 96 -5.07 -8.54 6.15
C SER A 96 -4.38 -7.16 6.33
N LEU A 97 -3.12 -7.16 6.76
CA LEU A 97 -2.28 -5.95 6.88
C LEU A 97 -2.03 -5.30 5.51
N GLU A 98 -1.68 -6.07 4.47
CA GLU A 98 -1.50 -5.53 3.12
C GLU A 98 -2.78 -4.88 2.61
N ASN A 99 -3.94 -5.51 2.81
CA ASN A 99 -5.23 -4.94 2.40
C ASN A 99 -5.54 -3.64 3.14
N TYR A 100 -5.20 -3.56 4.43
CA TYR A 100 -5.32 -2.32 5.19
C TYR A 100 -4.46 -1.21 4.58
N VAL A 101 -3.17 -1.44 4.35
CA VAL A 101 -2.25 -0.46 3.74
C VAL A 101 -2.77 -0.02 2.36
N LYS A 102 -3.18 -0.96 1.50
CA LYS A 102 -3.78 -0.64 0.20
C LYS A 102 -4.99 0.26 0.34
N SER A 103 -5.90 -0.04 1.26
CA SER A 103 -7.14 0.71 1.44
C SER A 103 -6.91 2.17 1.89
N GLU A 104 -5.86 2.41 2.67
CA GLU A 104 -5.52 3.75 3.16
C GLU A 104 -4.68 4.55 2.15
N ILE A 105 -3.74 3.90 1.47
CA ILE A 105 -2.82 4.53 0.54
C ILE A 105 -3.46 4.76 -0.84
N ASN A 106 -4.42 3.92 -1.24
CA ASN A 106 -5.04 4.03 -2.55
C ASN A 106 -6.07 5.17 -2.59
N VAL A 107 -5.55 6.40 -2.63
CA VAL A 107 -6.33 7.63 -2.76
C VAL A 107 -6.83 7.81 -4.21
N TYR A 108 -6.20 7.15 -5.18
CA TYR A 108 -6.48 7.30 -6.61
C TYR A 108 -7.90 6.86 -6.97
N TYR A 109 -8.42 5.80 -6.34
CA TYR A 109 -9.81 5.35 -6.55
C TYR A 109 -10.85 6.13 -5.73
N LYS A 110 -10.43 6.93 -4.72
CA LYS A 110 -11.37 7.79 -3.97
C LYS A 110 -11.72 9.07 -4.74
N TYR A 111 -10.82 9.55 -5.60
CA TYR A 111 -11.01 10.79 -6.38
C TYR A 111 -11.07 10.60 -7.91
N SER A 112 -10.69 9.43 -8.43
CA SER A 112 -11.02 9.09 -9.82
C SER A 112 -12.44 8.51 -9.87
N PRO A 113 -13.38 9.10 -10.62
CA PRO A 113 -14.62 8.40 -10.92
C PRO A 113 -14.27 7.05 -11.55
N PRO A 114 -15.06 5.99 -11.34
CA PRO A 114 -14.80 4.71 -11.96
C PRO A 114 -14.72 4.92 -13.48
N SER A 115 -13.51 4.88 -14.03
CA SER A 115 -13.33 4.86 -15.48
C SER A 115 -13.96 3.55 -15.92
N ARG A 116 -15.15 3.64 -16.51
CA ARG A 116 -15.82 2.56 -17.23
C ARG A 116 -14.86 2.04 -18.29
N TYR A 117 -14.06 1.03 -17.98
CA TYR A 117 -13.59 0.08 -18.96
C TYR A 117 -13.36 -1.27 -18.28
N PRO A 118 -14.40 -2.10 -18.14
CA PRO A 118 -14.20 -3.53 -18.31
C PRO A 118 -14.02 -3.78 -19.82
N ASN A 119 -13.00 -4.54 -20.15
CA ASN A 119 -12.71 -5.13 -21.47
C ASN A 119 -13.80 -5.04 -22.56
N GLY A 120 -13.38 -4.55 -23.73
CA GLY A 120 -13.88 -5.00 -25.03
C GLY A 120 -15.15 -4.33 -25.54
N ASP A 121 -15.00 -3.28 -26.35
CA ASP A 121 -15.47 -3.28 -27.74
C ASP A 121 -14.97 -2.01 -28.44
N LEU A 122 -14.08 -2.19 -29.41
CA LEU A 122 -13.65 -1.11 -30.29
C LEU A 122 -14.71 -0.99 -31.40
N ARG A 123 -15.90 -0.47 -31.07
CA ARG A 123 -16.85 -0.04 -32.11
C ARG A 123 -16.54 1.39 -32.48
N ILE A 124 -15.66 1.53 -33.48
CA ILE A 124 -15.70 2.67 -34.38
C ILE A 124 -16.96 2.43 -35.21
N ASP A 125 -18.03 3.17 -34.93
CA ASP A 125 -19.13 3.32 -35.87
C ASP A 125 -19.40 4.80 -36.03
N ASP A 126 -19.07 5.27 -37.23
CA ASP A 126 -19.30 6.57 -37.80
C ASP A 126 -20.69 7.12 -37.49
N SER A 127 -20.75 8.32 -36.93
CA SER A 127 -21.78 9.30 -37.27
C SER A 127 -21.32 10.68 -36.83
N ILE A 128 -20.45 11.26 -37.66
CA ILE A 128 -20.44 12.70 -37.86
C ILE A 128 -21.80 13.05 -38.46
N SER A 129 -22.63 13.78 -37.72
CA SER A 129 -23.59 14.71 -38.33
C SER A 129 -24.14 15.70 -37.30
N ALA A 130 -23.60 16.90 -37.33
CA ALA A 130 -24.33 18.15 -37.13
C ALA A 130 -23.85 19.09 -38.25
N PRO A 131 -24.67 20.02 -38.77
CA PRO A 131 -25.99 20.47 -38.28
C PRO A 131 -27.20 19.96 -39.07
#